data_AF-W1J6T7-F1
#
_entry.id   AF-W1J6T7-F1
#
_cell.length_a   1.000
_cell.length_b   1.000
_cell.length_c   1.000
_cell.angle_alpha   90.00
_cell.angle_beta   90.00
_cell.angle_gamma   90.00
#
_symmetry.space_group_name_H-M   'P 1'
#
loop_
_entity.id
_entity.type
_entity.pdbx_description
1 polymer ?
#
loop_
_entity_poly.entity_id
_entity_poly.type
_entity_poly.pdbx_seq_one_letter_code
_entity_poly.pdbx_strand_id
1 'polypeptide(L)'
;MSDVNKLDDKNCLSDPGKYKVTYKTTTTVELSNDVTAPVGSFAWAIIQLNLGNLVNRKDWDSPKQYLRFNKESGYIEEHDKHDHWERWSPKQEDMVACDWVLLVIKPKPVECMLSFDLEIGTGKYTDGRGQFWGYIGGEYTNPFGVLTNLQSTIGVGSISFFRLYEQSIGTFFNIGLRVDTQNQPDLGSKNLEVAVNGSTYNLGTATATATATATATATAANEFYYHFLSTDAPKLGDFLKQNVGKTLHFCFNWQ
;
A
#
# COMPACT_ATOMS: atom_id res chain seq x y z
N MET A 1 16.60 39.99 -19.53
CA MET A 1 16.20 39.23 -18.33
C MET A 1 14.76 38.79 -18.57
N SER A 2 14.50 37.78 -19.40
CA SER A 2 14.82 36.34 -19.32
C SER A 2 13.61 35.56 -18.81
N ASP A 3 13.07 34.76 -19.73
CA ASP A 3 12.44 33.45 -19.53
C ASP A 3 11.06 33.38 -18.85
N VAL A 4 10.04 33.62 -19.68
CA VAL A 4 8.70 33.05 -19.51
C VAL A 4 8.78 31.57 -19.86
N ASN A 5 8.61 30.71 -18.84
CA ASN A 5 8.40 29.27 -18.99
C ASN A 5 7.27 29.01 -20.00
N LYS A 6 7.64 28.44 -21.15
CA LYS A 6 6.71 27.97 -22.17
C LYS A 6 5.94 26.78 -21.60
N LEU A 7 4.63 26.94 -21.38
CA LEU A 7 3.72 25.81 -21.24
C LEU A 7 3.65 25.11 -22.61
N ASP A 8 4.03 23.83 -22.63
CA ASP A 8 3.85 22.93 -23.77
C ASP A 8 2.35 22.70 -24.00
N ASP A 9 1.76 23.56 -24.83
CA ASP A 9 0.42 23.42 -25.39
C ASP A 9 0.41 22.28 -26.42
N LYS A 10 0.37 21.03 -25.93
CA LYS A 10 0.13 19.86 -26.78
C LYS A 10 -1.37 19.67 -26.94
N ASN A 11 -1.93 20.33 -27.95
CA ASN A 11 -3.22 19.98 -28.54
C ASN A 11 -3.32 18.46 -28.70
N CYS A 12 -4.24 17.78 -28.00
CA CYS A 12 -4.63 16.40 -28.32
C CYS A 12 -5.56 16.42 -29.54
N LEU A 13 -5.09 17.01 -30.64
CA LEU A 13 -5.78 17.00 -31.92
C LEU A 13 -6.01 15.53 -32.30
N SER A 14 -7.28 15.13 -32.26
CA SER A 14 -7.79 13.92 -32.90
C SER A 14 -7.62 14.06 -34.41
N ASP A 15 -6.39 13.93 -34.89
CA ASP A 15 -6.07 13.90 -36.31
C ASP A 15 -6.57 12.56 -36.89
N PRO A 16 -7.63 12.57 -37.72
CA PRO A 16 -8.14 11.36 -38.34
C PRO A 16 -7.09 10.70 -39.26
N GLY A 17 -6.08 11.45 -39.71
CA GLY A 17 -4.97 10.99 -40.54
C GLY A 17 -4.01 10.01 -39.84
N LYS A 18 -4.08 9.89 -38.50
CA LYS A 18 -3.37 8.84 -37.75
C LYS A 18 -4.03 7.46 -37.87
N TYR A 19 -5.26 7.38 -38.36
CA TYR A 19 -5.96 6.12 -38.60
C TYR A 19 -5.78 5.69 -40.07
N LYS A 20 -4.56 5.25 -40.43
CA LYS A 20 -4.35 4.55 -41.71
C LYS A 20 -4.78 3.09 -41.57
N VAL A 21 -6.04 2.80 -41.92
CA VAL A 21 -6.52 1.42 -42.05
C VAL A 21 -6.16 0.92 -43.45
N THR A 22 -5.27 -0.08 -43.54
CA THR A 22 -4.97 -0.77 -44.81
C THR A 22 -5.75 -2.09 -44.83
N TYR A 23 -6.75 -2.19 -45.69
CA TYR A 23 -7.52 -3.43 -45.83
C TYR A 23 -6.74 -4.44 -46.68
N LYS A 24 -6.22 -5.51 -46.06
CA LYS A 24 -5.90 -6.76 -46.75
C LYS A 24 -6.99 -7.78 -46.45
N THR A 25 -7.71 -8.18 -47.49
CA THR A 25 -8.80 -9.15 -47.38
C THR A 25 -8.21 -10.55 -47.20
N THR A 26 -8.04 -10.98 -45.96
CA THR A 26 -7.99 -12.39 -45.56
C THR A 26 -8.53 -12.47 -44.14
N THR A 27 -9.52 -13.32 -43.93
CA THR A 27 -10.36 -13.42 -42.74
C THR A 27 -9.59 -13.87 -41.50
N THR A 28 -8.93 -12.93 -40.83
CA THR A 28 -8.49 -12.97 -39.42
C THR A 28 -8.17 -11.54 -39.01
N VAL A 29 -9.05 -10.91 -38.23
CA VAL A 29 -8.76 -9.58 -37.65
C VAL A 29 -7.82 -9.81 -36.46
N GLU A 30 -6.52 -9.65 -36.67
CA GLU A 30 -5.56 -9.49 -35.58
C GLU A 30 -5.71 -8.06 -35.04
N LEU A 31 -6.39 -7.92 -33.90
CA LEU A 31 -6.40 -6.67 -33.13
C LEU A 31 -5.04 -6.54 -32.43
N SER A 32 -4.15 -5.71 -32.98
CA SER A 32 -2.94 -5.31 -32.26
C SER A 32 -3.32 -4.47 -31.03
N ASN A 33 -2.86 -4.85 -29.84
CA ASN A 33 -3.09 -4.14 -28.57
C ASN A 33 -2.38 -2.77 -28.44
N ASP A 34 -1.78 -2.25 -29.53
CA ASP A 34 -1.06 -0.97 -29.53
C ASP A 34 -1.98 0.27 -29.65
N VAL A 35 -3.27 0.15 -29.34
CA VAL A 35 -4.17 1.30 -29.26
C VAL A 35 -3.85 2.08 -27.97
N THR A 36 -2.86 2.95 -28.06
CA THR A 36 -2.55 3.92 -27.02
C THR A 36 -3.37 5.19 -27.28
N ALA A 37 -4.43 5.39 -26.50
CA ALA A 37 -5.15 6.66 -26.53
C ALA A 37 -4.19 7.81 -26.11
N PRO A 38 -4.27 9.00 -26.74
CA PRO A 38 -3.41 10.12 -26.37
C PRO A 38 -3.54 10.45 -24.89
N VAL A 39 -2.41 10.55 -24.18
CA VAL A 39 -2.38 10.99 -22.77
C VAL A 39 -3.10 12.33 -22.65
N GLY A 40 -3.98 12.45 -21.66
CA GLY A 40 -4.81 13.65 -21.49
C GLY A 40 -6.18 13.58 -22.16
N SER A 41 -6.39 12.66 -23.11
CA SER A 41 -7.69 12.49 -23.76
C SER A 41 -8.70 11.75 -22.88
N PHE A 42 -9.99 11.95 -23.18
CA PHE A 42 -11.08 11.18 -22.58
C PHE A 42 -10.89 9.66 -22.70
N ALA A 43 -10.55 9.17 -23.90
CA ALA A 43 -10.33 7.73 -24.12
C ALA A 43 -9.19 7.18 -23.24
N TRP A 44 -8.12 7.96 -23.06
CA TRP A 44 -7.04 7.61 -22.16
C TRP A 44 -7.51 7.57 -20.70
N ALA A 45 -8.31 8.54 -20.26
CA ALA A 45 -8.86 8.57 -18.91
C ALA A 45 -9.75 7.35 -18.61
N ILE A 46 -10.60 6.94 -19.56
CA ILE A 46 -11.42 5.73 -19.43
C ILE A 46 -10.55 4.47 -19.32
N ILE A 47 -9.45 4.37 -20.07
CA ILE A 47 -8.50 3.26 -19.94
C ILE A 47 -7.90 3.25 -18.52
N GLN A 48 -7.46 4.40 -18.00
CA GLN A 48 -6.90 4.50 -16.65
C GLN A 48 -7.90 4.06 -15.57
N LEU A 49 -9.16 4.49 -15.68
CA LEU A 49 -10.23 4.09 -14.77
C LEU A 49 -10.46 2.58 -14.77
N ASN A 50 -10.48 1.94 -15.94
CA ASN A 50 -10.61 0.48 -16.06
C ASN A 50 -9.39 -0.26 -15.48
N LEU A 51 -8.20 0.35 -15.53
CA LEU A 51 -7.00 -0.17 -14.86
C LEU A 51 -6.99 0.04 -13.35
N GLY A 52 -8.00 0.73 -12.80
CA GLY A 52 -8.14 1.00 -11.36
C GLY A 52 -7.41 2.25 -10.88
N ASN A 53 -6.89 3.07 -11.80
CA ASN A 53 -6.29 4.35 -11.46
C ASN A 53 -7.36 5.42 -11.23
N LEU A 54 -7.00 6.45 -10.46
CA LEU A 54 -7.82 7.63 -10.25
C LEU A 54 -7.44 8.70 -11.27
N VAL A 55 -8.43 9.41 -11.80
CA VAL A 55 -8.21 10.49 -12.76
C VAL A 55 -8.99 11.72 -12.37
N ASN A 56 -8.45 12.89 -12.68
CA ASN A 56 -9.15 14.16 -12.58
C ASN A 56 -8.81 15.04 -13.78
N ARG A 57 -9.57 16.13 -13.95
CA ARG A 57 -9.25 17.20 -14.90
C ARG A 57 -8.26 18.16 -14.25
N LYS A 58 -7.34 18.74 -15.01
CA LYS A 58 -6.42 19.76 -14.48
C LYS A 58 -7.16 20.99 -13.99
N ASP A 59 -8.26 21.33 -14.66
CA ASP A 59 -9.04 22.55 -14.39
C ASP A 59 -10.10 22.34 -13.30
N TRP A 60 -10.15 21.18 -12.64
CA TRP A 60 -11.02 21.00 -11.48
C TRP A 60 -10.43 21.71 -10.26
N ASP A 61 -11.21 22.63 -9.70
CA ASP A 61 -10.82 23.56 -8.62
C ASP A 61 -10.44 22.88 -7.29
N SER A 62 -10.65 21.56 -7.17
CA SER A 62 -10.41 20.83 -5.93
C SER A 62 -9.55 19.59 -6.16
N PRO A 63 -8.47 19.40 -5.38
CA PRO A 63 -7.70 18.15 -5.38
C PRO A 63 -8.52 16.95 -4.86
N LYS A 64 -9.70 17.23 -4.27
CA LYS A 64 -10.65 16.21 -3.86
C LYS A 64 -11.59 15.77 -4.97
N GLN A 65 -11.66 16.47 -6.09
CA GLN A 65 -12.55 16.09 -7.18
C GLN A 65 -11.84 15.10 -8.11
N TYR A 66 -12.36 13.89 -8.26
CA TYR A 66 -11.78 12.85 -9.12
C TYR A 66 -12.77 11.73 -9.44
N LEU A 67 -12.43 10.95 -10.47
CA LEU A 67 -13.18 9.78 -10.89
C LEU A 67 -12.50 8.49 -10.44
N ARG A 68 -13.30 7.47 -10.13
CA ARG A 68 -12.88 6.09 -9.94
C ARG A 68 -13.80 5.12 -10.65
N PHE A 69 -13.30 3.94 -11.00
CA PHE A 69 -14.16 2.81 -11.35
C PHE A 69 -14.48 2.01 -10.08
N ASN A 70 -15.76 1.91 -9.74
CA ASN A 70 -16.22 1.08 -8.63
C ASN A 70 -16.54 -0.33 -9.14
N LYS A 71 -15.75 -1.32 -8.70
CA LYS A 71 -15.89 -2.72 -9.11
C LYS A 71 -17.17 -3.38 -8.57
N GLU A 72 -17.72 -2.91 -7.45
CA GLU A 72 -18.93 -3.47 -6.85
C GLU A 72 -20.18 -2.99 -7.59
N SER A 73 -20.24 -1.70 -7.92
CA SER A 73 -21.38 -1.12 -8.65
C SER A 73 -21.26 -1.28 -10.17
N GLY A 74 -20.04 -1.47 -10.68
CA GLY A 74 -19.77 -1.58 -12.13
C GLY A 74 -19.85 -0.24 -12.88
N TYR A 75 -19.92 0.87 -12.15
CA TYR A 75 -20.01 2.22 -12.72
C TYR A 75 -18.79 3.06 -12.36
N ILE A 76 -18.56 4.12 -13.13
CA ILE A 76 -17.62 5.18 -12.76
C ILE A 76 -18.34 6.10 -11.79
N GLU A 77 -17.65 6.48 -10.72
CA GLU A 77 -18.14 7.39 -9.69
C GLU A 77 -17.25 8.63 -9.65
N GLU A 78 -17.88 9.78 -9.44
CA GLU A 78 -17.21 11.04 -9.13
C GLU A 78 -17.21 11.23 -7.62
N HIS A 79 -16.03 11.51 -7.08
CA HIS A 79 -15.89 12.11 -5.77
C HIS A 79 -15.99 13.62 -5.95
N ASP A 80 -17.01 14.24 -5.40
CA ASP A 80 -17.22 15.68 -5.54
C ASP A 80 -16.35 16.48 -4.56
N LYS A 81 -16.39 17.80 -4.67
CA LYS A 81 -15.65 18.71 -3.77
C LYS A 81 -16.16 18.71 -2.32
N HIS A 82 -17.32 18.10 -2.04
CA HIS A 82 -17.97 18.03 -0.73
C HIS A 82 -17.85 16.64 -0.09
N ASP A 83 -16.95 15.79 -0.59
CA ASP A 83 -16.72 14.41 -0.13
C ASP A 83 -17.93 13.46 -0.34
N HIS A 84 -18.74 13.70 -1.38
CA HIS A 84 -19.81 12.80 -1.81
C HIS A 84 -19.39 11.94 -3.01
N TRP A 85 -19.90 10.72 -3.04
CA TRP A 85 -19.76 9.81 -4.18
C TRP A 85 -21.05 9.78 -4.98
N GLU A 86 -20.95 10.14 -6.26
CA GLU A 86 -22.07 10.10 -7.18
C GLU A 86 -21.72 9.30 -8.43
N ARG A 87 -22.74 8.67 -9.02
CA ARG A 87 -22.56 7.99 -10.30
C ARG A 87 -22.22 9.04 -11.36
N TRP A 88 -21.05 8.91 -11.95
CA TRP A 88 -20.61 9.81 -13.00
C TRP A 88 -21.15 9.37 -14.35
N SER A 89 -21.53 10.34 -15.18
CA SER A 89 -21.86 10.14 -16.58
C SER A 89 -21.15 11.22 -17.39
N PRO A 90 -20.44 10.85 -18.47
CA PRO A 90 -19.63 11.79 -19.22
C PRO A 90 -20.50 12.86 -19.88
N LYS A 91 -20.11 14.12 -19.70
CA LYS A 91 -20.69 15.25 -20.42
C LYS A 91 -19.92 15.48 -21.72
N GLN A 92 -20.49 16.30 -22.62
CA GLN A 92 -19.80 16.66 -23.86
C GLN A 92 -18.42 17.30 -23.60
N GLU A 93 -18.34 18.17 -22.58
CA GLU A 93 -17.10 18.81 -22.14
C GLU A 93 -16.02 17.80 -21.69
N ASP A 94 -16.41 16.68 -21.10
CA ASP A 94 -15.50 15.62 -20.66
C ASP A 94 -14.94 14.84 -21.84
N MET A 95 -15.79 14.55 -22.82
CA MET A 95 -15.44 13.75 -24.00
C MET A 95 -14.45 14.46 -24.94
N VAL A 96 -14.47 15.79 -24.96
CA VAL A 96 -13.58 16.61 -25.81
C VAL A 96 -12.37 17.15 -25.06
N ALA A 97 -12.29 16.89 -23.75
CA ALA A 97 -11.22 17.33 -22.90
C ALA A 97 -9.88 16.67 -23.22
N CYS A 98 -8.81 17.44 -23.03
CA CYS A 98 -7.43 17.06 -23.31
C CYS A 98 -6.52 17.23 -22.07
N ASP A 99 -7.13 17.52 -20.92
CA ASP A 99 -6.49 17.86 -19.65
C ASP A 99 -6.76 16.81 -18.57
N TRP A 100 -7.14 15.59 -18.95
CA TRP A 100 -7.21 14.48 -18.01
C TRP A 100 -5.81 14.14 -17.47
N VAL A 101 -5.71 13.93 -16.16
CA VAL A 101 -4.46 13.54 -15.51
C VAL A 101 -4.71 12.44 -14.50
N LEU A 102 -3.65 11.68 -14.18
CA LEU A 102 -3.68 10.75 -13.07
C LEU A 102 -3.72 11.55 -11.78
N LEU A 103 -4.70 11.26 -10.92
CA LEU A 103 -4.67 11.79 -9.57
C LEU A 103 -3.67 10.96 -8.77
N VAL A 104 -2.49 11.55 -8.54
CA VAL A 104 -1.60 11.07 -7.48
C VAL A 104 -2.20 11.58 -6.17
N ILE A 105 -3.12 10.81 -5.60
CA ILE A 105 -3.45 10.99 -4.18
C ILE A 105 -2.15 10.71 -3.45
N LYS A 106 -1.44 11.76 -3.04
CA LYS A 106 -0.50 11.62 -1.93
C LYS A 106 -1.37 11.03 -0.84
N PRO A 107 -1.14 9.77 -0.40
CA PRO A 107 -1.96 9.20 0.65
C PRO A 107 -1.99 10.26 1.74
N LYS A 108 -3.19 10.71 2.11
CA LYS A 108 -3.39 11.46 3.34
C LYS A 108 -2.53 10.70 4.35
N PRO A 109 -1.55 11.33 5.03
CA PRO A 109 -0.76 10.59 5.98
C PRO A 109 -1.79 9.94 6.89
N VAL A 110 -1.90 8.61 6.79
CA VAL A 110 -2.48 7.85 7.88
C VAL A 110 -1.58 8.29 9.01
N GLU A 111 -2.12 9.01 10.00
CA GLU A 111 -1.32 9.47 11.12
C GLU A 111 -0.82 8.21 11.82
N CYS A 112 0.36 7.75 11.38
CA CYS A 112 0.88 6.47 11.81
C CYS A 112 1.12 6.56 13.29
N MET A 113 0.45 5.69 14.06
CA MET A 113 0.72 5.60 15.49
C MET A 113 2.17 5.15 15.72
N LEU A 114 2.65 4.25 14.87
CA LEU A 114 4.03 3.79 14.81
C LEU A 114 4.45 3.65 13.35
N SER A 115 5.57 4.23 12.95
CA SER A 115 6.13 4.05 11.61
C SER A 115 7.63 3.81 11.66
N PHE A 116 8.13 3.10 10.66
CA PHE A 116 9.53 2.77 10.51
C PHE A 116 9.83 2.29 9.09
N ASP A 117 11.09 2.37 8.70
CA ASP A 117 11.59 1.74 7.49
C ASP A 117 12.19 0.38 7.85
N LEU A 118 11.81 -0.65 7.10
CA LEU A 118 12.26 -2.02 7.31
C LEU A 118 12.90 -2.57 6.04
N GLU A 119 14.21 -2.85 6.12
CA GLU A 119 14.85 -3.79 5.22
C GLU A 119 14.48 -5.22 5.63
N ILE A 120 13.68 -5.89 4.80
CA ILE A 120 13.13 -7.19 5.15
C ILE A 120 14.22 -8.25 5.06
N GLY A 121 14.59 -8.82 6.21
CA GLY A 121 15.51 -9.95 6.30
C GLY A 121 14.81 -11.29 6.41
N THR A 122 15.60 -12.34 6.51
CA THR A 122 15.13 -13.70 6.77
C THR A 122 16.08 -14.44 7.69
N GLY A 123 15.56 -15.39 8.46
CA GLY A 123 16.34 -16.21 9.38
C GLY A 123 15.74 -17.59 9.55
N LYS A 124 16.53 -18.52 10.08
CA LYS A 124 16.14 -19.90 10.37
C LYS A 124 16.15 -20.17 11.87
N TYR A 125 15.27 -21.06 12.31
CA TYR A 125 15.43 -21.67 13.62
C TYR A 125 16.69 -22.55 13.64
N THR A 126 17.33 -22.70 14.80
CA THR A 126 18.57 -23.49 14.94
C THR A 126 18.42 -24.96 14.59
N ASP A 127 17.21 -25.52 14.75
CA ASP A 127 16.87 -26.88 14.36
C ASP A 127 16.49 -27.04 12.87
N GLY A 128 16.51 -25.93 12.10
CA GLY A 128 16.23 -25.90 10.67
C GLY A 128 14.77 -26.11 10.27
N ARG A 129 13.84 -26.31 11.21
CA ARG A 129 12.43 -26.64 10.91
C ARG A 129 11.56 -25.41 10.68
N GLY A 130 11.91 -24.29 11.29
CA GLY A 130 11.19 -23.02 11.17
C GLY A 130 11.95 -21.96 10.38
N GLN A 131 11.20 -21.05 9.77
CA GLN A 131 11.72 -19.93 8.98
C GLN A 131 11.01 -18.63 9.37
N PHE A 132 11.75 -17.53 9.28
CA PHE A 132 11.28 -16.19 9.62
C PHE A 132 11.53 -15.21 8.48
N TRP A 133 10.67 -14.19 8.38
CA TRP A 133 10.82 -13.07 7.46
C TRP A 133 10.42 -11.77 8.14
N GLY A 134 11.17 -10.69 7.93
CA GLY A 134 10.94 -9.40 8.58
C GLY A 134 12.18 -8.93 9.33
N TYR A 135 12.00 -8.56 10.58
CA TYR A 135 13.06 -8.02 11.43
C TYR A 135 13.10 -8.67 12.81
N ILE A 136 14.33 -8.94 13.26
CA ILE A 136 14.69 -9.24 14.64
C ILE A 136 15.96 -8.46 14.95
N GLY A 137 15.89 -7.57 15.92
CA GLY A 137 17.05 -6.80 16.40
C GLY A 137 17.58 -7.25 17.76
N GLY A 138 18.68 -6.65 18.19
CA GLY A 138 19.21 -6.80 19.56
C GLY A 138 19.76 -8.18 19.90
N GLU A 139 19.47 -8.62 21.13
CA GLU A 139 20.07 -9.75 21.88
C GLU A 139 19.82 -11.16 21.31
N TYR A 140 19.13 -11.27 20.18
CA TYR A 140 18.93 -12.55 19.54
C TYR A 140 20.23 -13.02 18.88
N THR A 141 20.55 -14.31 19.01
CA THR A 141 21.80 -14.89 18.52
C THR A 141 21.98 -14.84 17.01
N ASN A 142 20.89 -14.62 16.25
CA ASN A 142 20.90 -14.51 14.79
C ASN A 142 19.93 -13.39 14.36
N PRO A 143 20.32 -12.10 14.53
CA PRO A 143 19.49 -10.99 14.09
C PRO A 143 19.42 -10.96 12.56
N PHE A 144 18.32 -10.45 12.03
CA PHE A 144 18.14 -10.25 10.58
C PHE A 144 17.16 -9.13 10.32
N GLY A 145 17.26 -8.58 9.10
CA GLY A 145 16.54 -7.37 8.72
C GLY A 145 17.11 -6.15 9.43
N VAL A 146 16.77 -4.97 8.92
CA VAL A 146 17.24 -3.70 9.47
C VAL A 146 16.06 -2.77 9.63
N LEU A 147 15.85 -2.29 10.85
CA LEU A 147 14.82 -1.31 11.17
C LEU A 147 15.46 0.07 11.39
N THR A 148 14.96 1.07 10.69
CA THR A 148 15.43 2.47 10.78
C THR A 148 14.24 3.43 10.82
N ASN A 149 14.52 4.71 11.11
CA ASN A 149 13.52 5.77 11.05
C ASN A 149 12.26 5.50 11.90
N LEU A 150 12.43 4.87 13.07
CA LEU A 150 11.34 4.62 14.01
C LEU A 150 10.74 5.94 14.52
N GLN A 151 9.45 6.12 14.32
CA GLN A 151 8.65 7.23 14.85
C GLN A 151 7.42 6.68 15.55
N SER A 152 7.07 7.24 16.70
CA SER A 152 5.90 6.82 17.47
C SER A 152 5.17 8.01 18.08
N THR A 153 3.85 8.05 17.93
CA THR A 153 2.97 8.99 18.63
C THR A 153 2.34 8.37 19.89
N ILE A 154 2.43 7.05 20.03
CA ILE A 154 1.89 6.27 21.14
C ILE A 154 2.96 5.89 22.20
N GLY A 155 4.19 6.39 22.06
CA GLY A 155 5.25 6.20 23.05
C GLY A 155 5.89 4.82 23.04
N VAL A 156 5.86 4.12 21.90
CA VAL A 156 6.66 2.90 21.68
C VAL A 156 8.11 3.31 21.38
N GLY A 157 9.02 3.01 22.31
CA GLY A 157 10.43 3.40 22.19
C GLY A 157 11.29 2.45 21.35
N SER A 158 10.90 1.18 21.24
CA SER A 158 11.66 0.17 20.52
C SER A 158 10.77 -0.96 20.01
N ILE A 159 11.25 -1.62 18.94
CA ILE A 159 10.69 -2.85 18.39
C ILE A 159 11.79 -3.90 18.48
N SER A 160 11.55 -5.00 19.19
CA SER A 160 12.51 -6.11 19.28
C SER A 160 12.43 -7.01 18.05
N PHE A 161 11.21 -7.28 17.57
CA PHE A 161 10.99 -7.96 16.31
C PHE A 161 9.62 -7.60 15.71
N PHE A 162 9.55 -7.68 14.39
CA PHE A 162 8.33 -7.70 13.61
C PHE A 162 8.55 -8.68 12.46
N ARG A 163 7.88 -9.84 12.50
CA ARG A 163 8.20 -10.94 11.59
C ARG A 163 7.02 -11.85 11.30
N LEU A 164 7.00 -12.41 10.09
CA LEU A 164 6.36 -13.70 9.85
C LEU A 164 7.16 -14.80 10.55
N TYR A 165 6.45 -15.70 11.21
CA TYR A 165 6.97 -16.99 11.65
C TYR A 165 6.23 -18.12 10.92
N GLU A 166 7.00 -19.05 10.37
CA GLU A 166 6.54 -20.35 9.91
C GLU A 166 7.16 -21.43 10.80
N GLN A 167 6.31 -22.16 11.54
CA GLN A 167 6.77 -23.24 12.43
C GLN A 167 7.32 -24.42 11.62
N SER A 168 6.66 -24.75 10.51
CA SER A 168 7.17 -25.62 9.46
C SER A 168 7.32 -24.79 8.19
N ILE A 169 8.46 -24.92 7.50
CA ILE A 169 8.72 -24.17 6.26
C ILE A 169 7.56 -24.38 5.26
N GLY A 170 7.03 -23.28 4.74
CA GLY A 170 5.90 -23.24 3.82
C GLY A 170 4.52 -23.19 4.49
N THR A 171 4.45 -23.12 5.82
CA THR A 171 3.19 -23.02 6.57
C THR A 171 3.11 -21.74 7.39
N PHE A 172 2.05 -20.96 7.19
CA PHE A 172 1.79 -19.78 8.01
C PHE A 172 1.55 -20.19 9.48
N PHE A 173 2.29 -19.59 10.41
CA PHE A 173 2.03 -19.77 11.83
C PHE A 173 1.51 -18.48 12.48
N ASN A 174 2.25 -17.35 12.43
CA ASN A 174 1.72 -16.03 12.80
C ASN A 174 2.56 -14.87 12.25
N ILE A 175 1.99 -13.67 12.29
CA ILE A 175 2.78 -12.44 12.33
C ILE A 175 3.04 -12.10 13.79
N GLY A 176 4.31 -12.00 14.17
CA GLY A 176 4.74 -11.65 15.52
C GLY A 176 5.20 -10.20 15.59
N LEU A 177 4.84 -9.51 16.67
CA LEU A 177 5.36 -8.20 17.05
C LEU A 177 5.75 -8.19 18.52
N ARG A 178 6.93 -7.64 18.84
CA ARG A 178 7.33 -7.29 20.21
C ARG A 178 7.84 -5.87 20.26
N VAL A 179 7.21 -5.09 21.12
CA VAL A 179 7.49 -3.67 21.34
C VAL A 179 7.54 -3.38 22.83
N ASP A 180 8.21 -2.29 23.21
CA ASP A 180 8.08 -1.72 24.55
C ASP A 180 6.67 -1.15 24.72
N THR A 181 5.97 -1.59 25.76
CA THR A 181 4.57 -1.23 26.05
C THR A 181 4.41 -0.41 27.32
N GLN A 182 5.51 0.09 27.91
CA GLN A 182 5.49 0.86 29.17
C GLN A 182 4.43 1.96 29.21
N ASN A 183 4.16 2.59 28.06
CA ASN A 183 3.21 3.69 27.94
C ASN A 183 1.82 3.27 27.42
N GLN A 184 1.65 2.02 26.98
CA GLN A 184 0.44 1.53 26.29
C GLN A 184 0.20 0.03 26.56
N PRO A 185 -0.20 -0.36 27.78
CA PRO A 185 -0.38 -1.76 28.17
C PRO A 185 -1.54 -2.47 27.44
N ASP A 186 -2.45 -1.71 26.83
CA ASP A 186 -3.67 -2.21 26.19
C ASP A 186 -3.53 -2.45 24.67
N LEU A 187 -2.36 -2.20 24.07
CA LEU A 187 -2.12 -2.34 22.62
C LEU A 187 -2.54 -3.70 22.05
N GLY A 188 -2.35 -4.78 22.81
CA GLY A 188 -2.72 -6.13 22.37
C GLY A 188 -4.23 -6.36 22.23
N SER A 189 -5.05 -5.56 22.93
CA SER A 189 -6.51 -5.64 22.89
C SER A 189 -7.14 -4.85 21.74
N LYS A 190 -6.34 -3.98 21.09
CA LYS A 190 -6.76 -3.13 19.98
C LYS A 190 -6.55 -3.82 18.65
N ASN A 191 -7.35 -3.43 17.66
CA ASN A 191 -7.21 -3.95 16.31
C ASN A 191 -6.01 -3.28 15.62
N LEU A 192 -5.06 -4.07 15.09
CA LEU A 192 -3.90 -3.53 14.38
C LEU A 192 -4.12 -3.54 12.87
N GLU A 193 -3.96 -2.40 12.23
CA GLU A 193 -3.82 -2.28 10.78
C GLU A 193 -2.38 -1.91 10.41
N VAL A 194 -1.84 -2.61 9.41
CA VAL A 194 -0.50 -2.37 8.87
C VAL A 194 -0.62 -1.88 7.44
N ALA A 195 -0.18 -0.66 7.17
CA ALA A 195 -0.09 -0.10 5.83
C ALA A 195 1.37 -0.12 5.33
N VAL A 196 1.56 -0.60 4.10
CA VAL A 196 2.85 -0.65 3.42
C VAL A 196 2.64 -0.62 1.90
N ASN A 197 3.41 0.23 1.20
CA ASN A 197 3.36 0.37 -0.27
C ASN A 197 1.94 0.57 -0.85
N GLY A 198 1.13 1.40 -0.18
CA GLY A 198 -0.25 1.69 -0.60
C GLY A 198 -1.27 0.57 -0.33
N SER A 199 -0.86 -0.56 0.24
CA SER A 199 -1.74 -1.65 0.68
C SER A 199 -1.93 -1.59 2.20
N THR A 200 -3.10 -2.02 2.68
CA THR A 200 -3.41 -2.12 4.12
C THR A 200 -3.80 -3.56 4.45
N TYR A 201 -3.26 -4.08 5.55
CA TYR A 201 -3.49 -5.43 6.05
C TYR A 201 -4.08 -5.34 7.46
N ASN A 202 -5.28 -5.89 7.66
CA ASN A 202 -5.93 -5.89 8.97
C ASN A 202 -5.50 -7.12 9.78
N LEU A 203 -4.61 -6.93 10.75
CA LEU A 203 -4.04 -7.99 11.57
C LEU A 203 -4.94 -8.46 12.72
N GLY A 204 -6.08 -7.81 12.95
CA GLY A 204 -6.94 -8.17 14.07
C GLY A 204 -6.39 -7.70 15.41
N THR A 205 -6.98 -8.23 16.48
CA THR A 205 -6.44 -8.15 17.83
C THR A 205 -5.36 -9.21 18.04
N ALA A 206 -4.34 -8.90 18.84
CA ALA A 206 -3.30 -9.86 19.14
C ALA A 206 -3.82 -10.96 20.09
N THR A 207 -3.38 -12.19 19.87
CA THR A 207 -3.38 -13.20 20.92
C THR A 207 -2.14 -12.97 21.77
N ALA A 208 -2.27 -12.22 22.87
CA ALA A 208 -1.14 -11.91 23.73
C ALA A 208 -0.76 -13.13 24.59
N THR A 209 0.51 -13.52 24.56
CA THR A 209 1.06 -14.45 25.57
C THR A 209 1.95 -13.64 26.50
N ALA A 210 1.55 -13.48 27.76
CA ALA A 210 2.40 -12.87 28.77
C ALA A 210 3.65 -13.76 28.97
N THR A 211 4.84 -13.21 28.75
CA THR A 211 6.09 -13.91 29.10
C THR A 211 6.46 -13.53 30.53
N ALA A 212 5.96 -14.30 31.50
CA ALA A 212 6.59 -14.36 32.81
C ALA A 212 7.81 -15.32 32.72
N THR A 213 8.95 -14.85 32.25
CA THR A 213 10.20 -15.59 32.49
C THR A 213 10.72 -15.28 33.88
N ALA A 214 10.64 -16.30 34.75
CA ALA A 214 11.22 -16.35 36.08
C ALA A 214 12.74 -16.23 36.01
N THR A 215 13.24 -15.00 35.92
CA THR A 215 14.59 -14.54 36.33
C THR A 215 14.54 -13.01 36.22
N ALA A 216 13.67 -12.43 37.04
CA ALA A 216 13.45 -10.99 37.08
C ALA A 216 14.71 -10.28 37.61
N THR A 217 15.51 -9.73 36.70
CA THR A 217 15.93 -8.34 36.88
C THR A 217 14.77 -7.48 36.39
N ALA A 218 14.45 -6.42 37.13
CA ALA A 218 13.19 -5.69 37.07
C ALA A 218 12.88 -4.95 35.73
N THR A 219 13.65 -5.20 34.68
CA THR A 219 13.56 -4.56 33.35
C THR A 219 12.75 -5.35 32.32
N ALA A 220 12.48 -6.65 32.53
CA ALA A 220 11.81 -7.51 31.56
C ALA A 220 10.26 -7.56 31.67
N ALA A 221 9.66 -6.82 32.61
CA ALA A 221 8.24 -6.95 32.93
C ALA A 221 7.27 -6.25 31.95
N ASN A 222 7.78 -5.49 30.96
CA ASN A 222 6.97 -4.55 30.17
C ASN A 222 7.02 -4.79 28.65
N GLU A 223 7.55 -5.93 28.19
CA GLU A 223 7.55 -6.28 26.77
C GLU A 223 6.56 -7.41 26.49
N PHE A 224 5.49 -7.13 25.74
CA PHE A 224 4.51 -8.15 25.34
C PHE A 224 4.85 -8.75 23.98
N TYR A 225 4.57 -10.05 23.85
CA TYR A 225 4.64 -10.78 22.59
C TYR A 225 3.23 -10.84 21.99
N TYR A 226 3.05 -10.15 20.86
CA TYR A 226 1.80 -10.12 20.12
C TYR A 226 1.85 -11.10 18.95
N HIS A 227 0.90 -12.03 18.92
CA HIS A 227 0.69 -12.94 17.80
C HIS A 227 -0.58 -12.55 17.04
N PHE A 228 -0.45 -12.30 15.75
CA PHE A 228 -1.57 -12.00 14.86
C PHE A 228 -1.84 -13.17 13.93
N LEU A 229 -3.10 -13.58 13.91
CA LEU A 229 -3.62 -14.79 13.25
C LEU A 229 -4.83 -14.47 12.34
N SER A 230 -5.08 -13.19 12.03
CA SER A 230 -6.21 -12.80 11.19
C SER A 230 -6.09 -13.35 9.76
N THR A 231 -7.17 -13.24 9.00
CA THR A 231 -7.21 -13.65 7.59
C THR A 231 -6.26 -12.87 6.68
N ASP A 232 -5.86 -11.66 7.06
CA ASP A 232 -4.89 -10.86 6.30
C ASP A 232 -3.44 -11.08 6.75
N ALA A 233 -3.23 -11.66 7.94
CA ALA A 233 -1.89 -11.94 8.45
C ALA A 233 -1.07 -12.85 7.51
N PRO A 234 -1.62 -13.92 6.90
CA PRO A 234 -0.93 -14.67 5.85
C PRO A 234 -0.58 -13.82 4.62
N LYS A 235 -1.46 -12.91 4.19
CA LYS A 235 -1.22 -12.05 3.04
C LYS A 235 -0.06 -11.09 3.29
N LEU A 236 0.02 -10.52 4.49
CA LEU A 236 1.17 -9.72 4.92
C LEU A 236 2.44 -10.59 5.00
N GLY A 237 2.32 -11.83 5.48
CA GLY A 237 3.42 -12.79 5.49
C GLY A 237 3.98 -13.06 4.09
N ASP A 238 3.12 -13.30 3.10
CA ASP A 238 3.53 -13.49 1.71
C ASP A 238 4.14 -12.22 1.11
N PHE A 239 3.60 -11.05 1.48
CA PHE A 239 4.21 -9.77 1.11
C PHE A 239 5.64 -9.63 1.67
N LEU A 240 5.89 -10.01 2.92
CA LEU A 240 7.24 -10.00 3.50
C LEU A 240 8.17 -10.95 2.72
N LYS A 241 7.72 -12.16 2.39
CA LYS A 241 8.51 -13.13 1.61
C LYS A 241 8.92 -12.58 0.24
N GLN A 242 7.99 -11.92 -0.46
CA GLN A 242 8.23 -11.38 -1.81
C GLN A 242 9.17 -10.18 -1.84
N ASN A 243 9.44 -9.55 -0.70
CA ASN A 243 10.19 -8.30 -0.60
C ASN A 243 11.46 -8.41 0.26
N VAL A 244 11.97 -9.62 0.48
CA VAL A 244 13.28 -9.84 1.13
C VAL A 244 14.38 -9.02 0.42
N GLY A 245 15.19 -8.31 1.22
CA GLY A 245 16.26 -7.43 0.77
C GLY A 245 15.81 -6.05 0.30
N LYS A 246 14.50 -5.75 0.29
CA LYS A 246 13.98 -4.41 0.02
C LYS A 246 13.73 -3.67 1.31
N THR A 247 14.00 -2.36 1.29
CA THR A 247 13.58 -1.44 2.35
C THR A 247 12.22 -0.84 2.00
N LEU A 248 11.26 -0.99 2.90
CA LEU A 248 9.89 -0.50 2.73
C LEU A 248 9.45 0.27 3.97
N HIS A 249 8.62 1.29 3.76
CA HIS A 249 8.04 2.08 4.85
C HIS A 249 6.78 1.40 5.37
N PHE A 250 6.77 1.10 6.67
CA PHE A 250 5.64 0.52 7.38
C PHE A 250 4.97 1.55 8.28
N CYS A 251 3.65 1.50 8.31
CA CYS A 251 2.79 2.36 9.13
C CYS A 251 1.78 1.49 9.89
N PHE A 252 1.83 1.53 11.20
CA PHE A 252 1.01 0.72 12.10
C PHE A 252 0.01 1.63 12.80
N ASN A 253 -1.25 1.20 12.83
CA ASN A 253 -2.35 1.93 13.46
C ASN A 253 -3.18 0.97 14.31
N TRP A 254 -3.36 1.32 15.58
CA TRP A 254 -4.23 0.59 16.49
C TRP A 254 -5.58 1.31 16.58
N GLN A 255 -6.67 0.55 16.51
CA GLN A 255 -8.05 1.01 16.65
C GLN A 255 -8.67 0.45 17.94
#